data_AF-A0A7V8YJY5-F1
#
_entry.id   AF-A0A7V8YJY5-F1
#
_cell.length_a   1.000
_cell.length_b   1.000
_cell.length_c   1.000
_cell.angle_alpha   90.00
_cell.angle_beta   90.00
_cell.angle_gamma   90.00
#
_symmetry.space_group_name_H-M   'P 1'
#
loop_
_entity.id
_entity.type
_entity.pdbx_description
1 polymer ?
#
loop_
_entity_poly.entity_id
_entity_poly.type
_entity_poly.pdbx_seq_one_letter_code
_entity_poly.pdbx_strand_id
1 'polypeptide(L)'
;AFYSPRSGIHFPTRYLDAVHTAHGPRAHVVLTFTMDHEIGHHVQFLLHPRIDVPVNELEAQADCYAGVWARQEADTGRLVTGEFRSAAAAELGRLSSYPNEVATHGNPDQRLASLDKGLHSGEPAACDVGQLTWR
;
A
#
# COMPACT_ATOMS: atom_id res chain seq x y z
N ALA A 1 -8.73 1.43 0.78
CA ALA A 1 -9.64 0.75 1.71
C ALA A 1 -9.54 1.59 2.99
N PHE A 2 -9.60 1.04 4.20
CA PHE A 2 -8.93 1.71 5.34
C PHE A 2 -8.64 0.73 6.48
N TYR A 3 -7.57 0.98 7.22
CA TYR A 3 -7.25 0.35 8.49
C TYR A 3 -7.76 1.17 9.69
N SER A 4 -8.28 0.48 10.71
CA SER A 4 -8.67 1.05 12.00
C SER A 4 -8.15 0.18 13.14
N PRO A 5 -7.41 0.74 14.12
CA PRO A 5 -6.93 -0.04 15.27
C PRO A 5 -8.01 -0.76 16.07
N ARG A 6 -9.24 -0.23 16.07
CA ARG A 6 -10.37 -0.79 16.82
C ARG A 6 -11.12 -1.87 16.04
N SER A 7 -11.13 -1.79 14.71
CA SER A 7 -12.06 -2.57 13.88
C SER A 7 -11.40 -3.30 12.71
N GLY A 8 -10.06 -3.26 12.59
CA GLY A 8 -9.32 -3.96 11.55
C GLY A 8 -9.36 -3.26 10.19
N ILE A 9 -9.20 -4.04 9.13
CA ILE A 9 -9.19 -3.57 7.74
C ILE A 9 -10.62 -3.61 7.17
N HIS A 10 -11.03 -2.53 6.53
CA HIS A 10 -12.38 -2.36 5.98
C HIS A 10 -12.32 -2.18 4.47
N PHE A 11 -13.06 -3.02 3.75
CA PHE A 11 -13.30 -2.87 2.31
C PHE A 11 -14.75 -2.49 2.06
N PRO A 12 -15.06 -1.21 1.82
CA PRO A 12 -16.40 -0.81 1.41
C PRO A 12 -16.81 -1.54 0.12
N THR A 13 -18.01 -2.10 0.06
CA THR A 13 -18.49 -2.84 -1.13
C THR A 13 -18.44 -1.97 -2.40
N ARG A 14 -18.80 -0.69 -2.29
CA ARG A 14 -18.67 0.30 -3.38
C ARG A 14 -17.26 0.41 -3.95
N TYR A 15 -16.23 0.20 -3.13
CA TYR A 15 -14.84 0.21 -3.58
C TYR A 15 -14.52 -1.07 -4.34
N LEU A 16 -14.97 -2.22 -3.85
CA LEU A 16 -14.82 -3.50 -4.55
C LEU A 16 -15.47 -3.45 -5.94
N ASP A 17 -16.70 -2.92 -6.04
CA ASP A 17 -17.41 -2.76 -7.31
C ASP A 17 -16.66 -1.82 -8.28
N ALA A 18 -16.11 -0.73 -7.76
CA ALA A 18 -15.32 0.23 -8.55
C ALA A 18 -14.03 -0.41 -9.08
N VAL A 19 -13.32 -1.17 -8.24
CA VAL A 19 -12.10 -1.88 -8.65
C VAL A 19 -12.41 -2.96 -9.69
N HIS A 20 -13.47 -3.74 -9.50
CA HIS A 20 -13.92 -4.72 -10.49
C HIS A 20 -14.26 -4.08 -11.82
N THR A 21 -14.99 -2.96 -11.80
CA THR A 21 -15.39 -2.23 -13.01
C THR A 21 -14.17 -1.64 -13.74
N ALA A 22 -13.22 -1.07 -13.01
CA ALA A 22 -12.07 -0.39 -13.60
C ALA A 22 -10.98 -1.36 -14.10
N HIS A 23 -10.76 -2.48 -13.41
CA HIS A 23 -9.60 -3.34 -13.64
C HIS A 23 -9.94 -4.73 -14.18
N GLY A 24 -11.23 -5.10 -14.21
CA GLY A 24 -11.71 -6.35 -14.80
C GLY A 24 -10.97 -7.59 -14.25
N PRO A 25 -10.36 -8.42 -15.11
CA PRO A 25 -9.59 -9.59 -14.65
C PRO A 25 -8.45 -9.26 -13.68
N ARG A 26 -7.87 -8.06 -13.74
CA ARG A 26 -6.77 -7.62 -12.87
C ARG A 26 -7.24 -7.08 -11.50
N ALA A 27 -8.55 -7.02 -11.25
CA ALA A 27 -9.12 -6.54 -10.00
C ALA A 27 -8.55 -7.27 -8.77
N HIS A 28 -8.32 -8.57 -8.87
CA HIS A 28 -7.78 -9.36 -7.75
C HIS A 28 -6.39 -8.86 -7.32
N VAL A 29 -5.48 -8.54 -8.25
CA VAL A 29 -4.13 -8.03 -7.92
C VAL A 29 -4.20 -6.62 -7.34
N VAL A 30 -5.12 -5.78 -7.83
CA VAL A 30 -5.37 -4.45 -7.25
C VAL A 30 -5.87 -4.58 -5.81
N LEU A 31 -6.80 -5.49 -5.55
CA LEU A 31 -7.28 -5.75 -4.20
C LEU A 31 -6.20 -6.32 -3.29
N THR A 32 -5.29 -7.15 -3.81
CA THR A 32 -4.10 -7.62 -3.07
C THR A 32 -3.23 -6.43 -2.66
N PHE A 33 -2.83 -5.57 -3.60
CA PHE A 33 -2.06 -4.36 -3.29
C PHE A 33 -2.76 -3.49 -2.23
N THR A 34 -4.05 -3.23 -2.40
CA THR A 34 -4.81 -2.44 -1.43
C THR A 34 -4.85 -3.11 -0.07
N MET A 35 -5.02 -4.44 0.02
CA MET A 35 -5.00 -5.17 1.29
C MET A 35 -3.64 -5.04 1.98
N ASP A 36 -2.56 -5.26 1.25
CA ASP A 36 -1.20 -5.22 1.81
C ASP A 36 -0.81 -3.81 2.26
N HIS A 37 -1.30 -2.78 1.57
CA HIS A 37 -1.19 -1.40 2.01
C HIS A 37 -1.87 -1.19 3.38
N GLU A 38 -3.12 -1.65 3.57
CA GLU A 38 -3.80 -1.53 4.86
C GLU A 38 -3.14 -2.40 5.96
N ILE A 39 -2.54 -3.53 5.60
CA ILE A 39 -1.68 -4.31 6.50
C ILE A 39 -0.44 -3.50 6.89
N GLY A 40 0.14 -2.74 5.96
CA GLY A 40 1.22 -1.79 6.24
C GLY A 40 0.84 -0.78 7.33
N HIS A 41 -0.37 -0.23 7.28
CA HIS A 41 -0.90 0.62 8.37
C HIS A 41 -1.06 -0.13 9.69
N HIS A 42 -1.44 -1.40 9.66
CA HIS A 42 -1.48 -2.22 10.87
C HIS A 42 -0.10 -2.41 11.48
N VAL A 43 0.92 -2.71 10.66
CA VAL A 43 2.32 -2.83 11.10
C VAL A 43 2.80 -1.53 11.73
N GLN A 44 2.51 -0.38 11.11
CA GLN A 44 2.81 0.93 11.67
C GLN A 44 2.20 1.12 13.06
N PHE A 45 0.92 0.76 13.24
CA PHE A 45 0.25 0.85 14.53
C PHE A 45 0.89 -0.06 15.60
N LEU A 46 1.30 -1.28 15.23
CA LEU A 46 1.94 -2.20 16.16
C LEU A 46 3.32 -1.71 16.64
N LEU A 47 4.10 -1.11 15.73
CA LEU A 47 5.43 -0.59 16.05
C LEU A 47 5.35 0.77 16.76
N HIS A 48 4.41 1.63 16.33
CA HIS A 48 4.31 3.02 16.72
C HIS A 48 2.83 3.42 16.96
N PRO A 49 2.22 3.00 18.08
CA PRO A 49 0.79 3.22 18.34
C PRO A 49 0.39 4.69 18.53
N ARG A 50 1.36 5.61 18.59
CA ARG A 50 1.18 7.07 18.67
C ARG A 50 1.97 7.80 17.59
N ILE A 51 2.02 7.20 16.41
CA ILE A 51 2.63 7.77 15.21
C ILE A 51 2.05 9.16 14.90
N ASP A 52 2.93 10.15 14.81
CA ASP A 52 2.61 11.52 14.39
C ASP A 52 3.58 11.92 13.28
N VAL A 53 3.27 11.48 12.06
CA VAL A 53 4.05 11.77 10.86
C VAL A 53 3.12 12.38 9.79
N PRO A 54 3.65 13.14 8.83
CA PRO A 54 2.86 13.63 7.70
C PRO A 54 2.17 12.48 6.95
N VAL A 55 0.92 12.70 6.52
CA VAL A 55 0.11 11.71 5.78
C VAL A 55 0.89 11.12 4.60
N ASN A 56 1.62 11.94 3.84
CA ASN A 56 2.41 11.46 2.71
C ASN A 56 3.48 10.43 3.11
N GLU A 57 4.12 10.60 4.27
CA GLU A 57 5.13 9.67 4.77
C GLU A 57 4.50 8.38 5.29
N LEU A 58 3.35 8.51 5.96
CA LEU A 58 2.57 7.37 6.45
C LEU A 58 2.13 6.44 5.32
N GLU A 59 1.50 7.01 4.29
CA GLU A 59 1.00 6.29 3.12
C GLU A 59 2.14 5.67 2.30
N ALA A 60 3.22 6.43 2.09
CA ALA A 60 4.39 5.95 1.37
C ALA A 60 5.07 4.76 2.09
N GLN A 61 5.17 4.79 3.42
CA GLN A 61 5.74 3.67 4.17
C GLN A 61 4.82 2.43 4.11
N ALA A 62 3.50 2.60 4.19
CA ALA A 62 2.56 1.48 4.05
C ALA A 62 2.71 0.79 2.69
N ASP A 63 2.88 1.56 1.61
CA ASP A 63 3.18 1.02 0.28
C ASP A 63 4.54 0.32 0.20
N CYS A 64 5.55 0.82 0.91
CA CYS A 64 6.84 0.13 1.00
C CYS A 64 6.69 -1.25 1.67
N TYR A 65 5.89 -1.38 2.73
CA TYR A 65 5.60 -2.68 3.34
C TYR A 65 4.86 -3.63 2.41
N ALA A 66 3.90 -3.12 1.63
CA ALA A 66 3.25 -3.90 0.59
C ALA A 66 4.28 -4.44 -0.44
N GLY A 67 5.27 -3.62 -0.80
CA GLY A 67 6.37 -4.02 -1.69
C GLY A 67 7.27 -5.10 -1.08
N VAL A 68 7.58 -5.00 0.21
CA VAL A 68 8.36 -6.02 0.93
C VAL A 68 7.63 -7.36 0.94
N TRP A 69 6.34 -7.37 1.28
CA TRP A 69 5.53 -8.58 1.25
C TRP A 69 5.50 -9.18 -0.17
N ALA A 70 5.23 -8.35 -1.19
CA ALA A 70 5.17 -8.82 -2.57
C ALA A 70 6.51 -9.41 -3.05
N ARG A 71 7.65 -8.86 -2.60
CA ARG A 71 8.96 -9.45 -2.88
C ARG A 71 9.09 -10.86 -2.27
N GLN A 72 8.72 -11.02 -1.00
CA GLN A 72 8.81 -12.31 -0.32
C GLN A 72 7.90 -13.36 -0.97
N GLU A 73 6.70 -12.97 -1.39
CA GLU A 73 5.79 -13.85 -2.12
C GLU A 73 6.35 -14.24 -3.49
N ALA A 74 7.00 -13.31 -4.19
CA ALA A 74 7.65 -13.58 -5.46
C ALA A 74 8.83 -14.54 -5.35
N ASP A 75 9.60 -14.46 -4.26
CA ASP A 75 10.71 -15.40 -3.98
C ASP A 75 10.19 -16.84 -3.78
N THR A 76 8.91 -17.01 -3.44
CA THR A 76 8.23 -18.32 -3.34
C THR A 76 7.44 -18.70 -4.59
N GLY A 77 7.45 -17.86 -5.63
CA GLY A 77 6.71 -18.08 -6.88
C GLY A 77 5.20 -17.89 -6.78
N ARG A 78 4.69 -17.31 -5.67
CA ARG A 78 3.24 -17.06 -5.48
C ARG A 78 2.76 -15.77 -6.11
N LEU A 79 3.68 -14.89 -6.49
CA LEU A 79 3.38 -13.56 -7.02
C LEU A 79 4.37 -13.17 -8.12
N VAL A 80 3.90 -12.41 -9.12
CA VAL A 80 4.76 -11.77 -10.13
C VAL A 80 4.87 -10.29 -9.80
N THR A 81 6.06 -9.84 -9.39
CA THR A 81 6.27 -8.45 -8.91
C THR A 81 5.91 -7.39 -9.95
N GLY A 82 6.18 -7.65 -11.23
CA GLY A 82 5.81 -6.75 -12.32
C GLY A 82 4.30 -6.57 -12.47
N GLU A 83 3.52 -7.64 -12.26
CA GLU A 83 2.05 -7.57 -12.30
C GLU A 83 1.51 -6.81 -11.09
N PHE A 84 2.03 -7.10 -9.90
CA PHE A 84 1.67 -6.41 -8.66
C PHE A 84 1.95 -4.91 -8.73
N ARG A 85 3.17 -4.53 -9.15
CA ARG A 85 3.56 -3.12 -9.35
C ARG A 85 2.66 -2.43 -10.38
N SER A 86 2.36 -3.10 -11.49
CA SER A 86 1.49 -2.54 -12.54
C SER A 86 0.06 -2.31 -12.04
N ALA A 87 -0.49 -3.25 -11.27
CA ALA A 87 -1.79 -3.12 -10.64
C ALA A 87 -1.82 -1.95 -9.64
N ALA A 88 -0.80 -1.83 -8.79
CA ALA A 88 -0.66 -0.72 -7.86
C ALA A 88 -0.59 0.64 -8.59
N ALA A 89 0.25 0.76 -9.61
CA ALA A 89 0.37 1.99 -10.39
C ALA A 89 -0.96 2.38 -11.07
N ALA A 90 -1.68 1.39 -11.61
CA ALA A 90 -2.99 1.63 -12.23
C ALA A 90 -4.02 2.13 -11.21
N GLU A 91 -4.05 1.55 -10.01
CA GLU A 91 -4.98 1.96 -8.97
C GLU A 91 -4.63 3.31 -8.37
N LEU A 92 -3.36 3.57 -8.05
CA LEU A 92 -2.91 4.88 -7.55
C LEU A 92 -3.18 5.99 -8.58
N GLY A 93 -2.94 5.74 -9.86
CA GLY A 93 -3.29 6.67 -10.94
C GLY A 93 -4.80 6.94 -11.01
N ARG A 94 -5.63 5.89 -10.92
CA ARG A 94 -7.09 6.04 -10.88
C ARG A 94 -7.54 6.86 -9.67
N LEU A 95 -7.02 6.57 -8.47
CA LEU A 95 -7.39 7.24 -7.23
C LEU A 95 -6.98 8.72 -7.25
N SER A 96 -5.80 9.05 -7.77
CA SER A 96 -5.32 10.44 -7.88
C SER A 96 -6.18 11.36 -8.74
N SER A 97 -7.11 10.80 -9.53
CA SER A 97 -8.10 11.57 -10.30
C SER A 97 -9.27 12.09 -9.45
N TYR A 98 -9.47 11.57 -8.23
CA TYR A 98 -10.51 12.05 -7.33
C TYR A 98 -10.10 13.35 -6.62
N PRO A 99 -11.05 14.28 -6.41
CA PRO A 99 -10.78 15.50 -5.66
C PRO A 99 -10.24 15.19 -4.26
N ASN A 100 -9.23 15.96 -3.83
CA ASN A 100 -8.57 15.86 -2.52
C ASN A 100 -7.78 14.58 -2.24
N GLU A 101 -7.68 13.63 -3.17
CA GLU A 101 -7.03 12.35 -2.88
C GLU A 101 -5.55 12.53 -2.49
N VAL A 102 -4.83 13.42 -3.18
CA VAL A 102 -3.43 13.70 -2.85
C VAL A 102 -3.28 14.30 -1.44
N ALA A 103 -4.28 15.02 -0.95
CA ALA A 103 -4.26 15.58 0.39
C ALA A 103 -4.55 14.54 1.48
N THR A 104 -5.31 13.48 1.16
CA THR A 104 -5.74 12.45 2.12
C THR A 104 -4.93 11.16 2.06
N HIS A 105 -4.37 10.82 0.90
CA HIS A 105 -3.66 9.57 0.62
C HIS A 105 -2.30 9.80 -0.05
N GLY A 106 -1.83 11.05 -0.06
CA GLY A 106 -0.49 11.42 -0.50
C GLY A 106 -0.24 11.40 -2.00
N ASN A 107 0.98 11.76 -2.37
CA ASN A 107 1.39 11.84 -3.76
C ASN A 107 1.57 10.43 -4.35
N PRO A 108 0.86 10.07 -5.44
CA PRO A 108 0.94 8.74 -6.06
C PRO A 108 2.35 8.39 -6.55
N ASP A 109 3.16 9.36 -7.00
CA ASP A 109 4.53 9.10 -7.46
C ASP A 109 5.45 8.73 -6.29
N GLN A 110 5.31 9.43 -5.15
CA GLN A 110 6.06 9.15 -3.93
C GLN A 110 5.70 7.76 -3.37
N ARG A 111 4.41 7.44 -3.41
CA ARG A 111 3.83 6.16 -3.03
C ARG A 111 4.36 5.01 -3.89
N LEU A 112 4.31 5.16 -5.21
CA LEU A 112 4.83 4.16 -6.15
C LEU A 112 6.36 3.99 -6.01
N ALA A 113 7.11 5.07 -5.80
CA ALA A 113 8.54 4.98 -5.54
C ALA A 113 8.87 4.22 -4.25
N SER A 114 8.01 4.34 -3.23
CA SER A 114 8.17 3.63 -1.96
C SER A 114 7.77 2.16 -2.07
N LEU A 115 6.73 1.85 -2.84
CA LEU A 115 6.41 0.48 -3.24
C LEU A 115 7.61 -0.18 -3.94
N ASP A 116 8.21 0.52 -4.92
CA ASP A 116 9.38 0.05 -5.63
C ASP A 116 10.56 -0.20 -4.67
N LYS A 117 10.78 0.66 -3.67
CA LYS A 117 11.80 0.46 -2.65
C LYS A 117 11.60 -0.87 -1.89
N GLY A 118 10.37 -1.17 -1.50
CA GLY A 118 10.00 -2.43 -0.85
C GLY A 118 10.22 -3.64 -1.75
N LEU A 119 9.74 -3.58 -3.00
CA LEU A 119 9.89 -4.65 -4.00
C LEU A 119 11.37 -5.01 -4.27
N HIS A 120 12.23 -4.00 -4.37
CA HIS A 120 13.65 -4.20 -4.63
C HIS A 120 14.41 -4.73 -3.41
N SER A 121 14.12 -4.19 -2.22
CA SER A 121 14.84 -4.57 -1.00
C SER A 121 14.39 -5.92 -0.44
N GLY A 122 13.08 -6.15 -0.34
CA GLY A 122 12.52 -7.27 0.42
C GLY A 122 12.71 -7.16 1.94
N GLU A 123 13.23 -6.03 2.41
CA GLU A 123 13.63 -5.83 3.81
C GLU A 123 12.78 -4.73 4.45
N PRO A 124 12.02 -5.02 5.53
CA PRO A 124 11.19 -4.02 6.20
C PRO A 124 11.97 -2.77 6.64
N ALA A 125 13.22 -2.95 7.12
CA ALA A 125 14.12 -1.86 7.53
C ALA A 125 14.38 -0.82 6.42
N ALA A 126 14.24 -1.20 5.15
CA ALA A 126 14.35 -0.25 4.06
C ALA A 126 13.18 0.75 4.03
N CYS A 127 12.04 0.44 4.66
CA CYS A 127 10.86 1.30 4.68
C CYS A 127 10.89 2.36 5.78
N ASP A 128 11.98 2.50 6.52
CA ASP A 128 12.13 3.51 7.56
C ASP A 128 11.90 4.92 6.99
N VAL A 129 10.98 5.66 7.63
CA VAL A 129 10.76 7.09 7.39
C VAL A 129 10.78 7.81 8.74
N GLY A 130 11.77 8.69 8.94
CA GLY A 130 11.84 9.55 10.12
C GLY A 130 11.72 8.79 11.45
N GLN A 131 10.65 9.08 12.22
CA GLN A 131 10.37 8.48 13.53
C GLN A 131 9.94 7.01 13.48
N LEU A 132 9.70 6.47 12.27
CA LEU A 132 9.23 5.11 12.03
C LEU A 132 10.38 4.21 11.66
N THR A 133 11.22 3.95 12.66
CA THR A 133 12.36 3.04 12.53
C THR A 133 11.98 1.63 12.99
N TRP A 134 12.42 0.63 12.23
CA TRP A 134 12.44 -0.75 12.70
C TRP A 134 13.48 -0.88 13.83
N ARG A 135 13.04 -1.32 15.01
CA ARG A 135 13.92 -1.59 16.17
C ARG A 135 14.19 -3.07 16.33
#